data_AF-A0ABD8AN64-F1
#
_entry.id   AF-A0ABD8AN64-F1
#
_cell.length_a   1.000
_cell.length_b   1.000
_cell.length_c   1.000
_cell.angle_alpha   90.00
_cell.angle_beta   90.00
_cell.angle_gamma   90.00
#
_symmetry.space_group_name_H-M   'P 1'
#
loop_
_entity.id
_entity.type
_entity.pdbx_description
1 polymer ?
#
loop_
_entity_poly.entity_id
_entity_poly.type
_entity_poly.pdbx_seq_one_letter_code
_entity_poly.pdbx_strand_id
1 'polypeptide(L)'
;MSISAVIYEPQNDFEQSFFVPIATESFFKECWQPAIEALGLQWTDLFSSGVDVEEEDIQSIIEELIQIKDWAVKNLTEEKRDKMFERITILQNKLPLAFQRKDAVVFIG
;
A
#
# COMPACT_ATOMS: atom_id res chain seq x y z
N MET A 1 -1.02 -11.26 11.20
CA MET A 1 -1.26 -11.51 9.76
C MET A 1 -0.41 -10.52 8.96
N SER A 2 -0.51 -10.47 7.63
CA SER A 2 0.23 -9.51 6.79
C SER A 2 -0.72 -8.79 5.85
N ILE A 3 -0.47 -7.51 5.62
CA ILE A 3 -1.21 -6.67 4.69
C ILE A 3 -0.54 -6.77 3.32
N SER A 4 -1.32 -7.03 2.28
CA SER A 4 -0.85 -7.21 0.91
C SER A 4 -1.86 -6.70 -0.11
N ALA A 5 -1.38 -6.34 -1.30
CA ALA A 5 -2.22 -6.03 -2.45
C ALA A 5 -2.28 -7.24 -3.41
N VAL A 6 -3.49 -7.60 -3.81
CA VAL A 6 -3.79 -8.68 -4.77
C VAL A 6 -4.88 -8.24 -5.74
N ILE A 7 -4.87 -8.73 -6.98
CA ILE A 7 -5.96 -8.46 -7.93
C ILE A 7 -7.14 -9.37 -7.58
N TYR A 8 -8.31 -8.78 -7.42
CA TYR A 8 -9.57 -9.48 -7.23
C TYR A 8 -10.02 -10.10 -8.57
N GLU A 9 -10.49 -11.35 -8.53
CA GLU A 9 -10.91 -12.12 -9.72
C GLU A 9 -9.91 -12.04 -10.89
N PRO A 10 -8.68 -12.60 -10.73
CA PRO A 10 -7.67 -12.55 -11.78
C PRO A 10 -8.09 -13.37 -13.01
N GLN A 11 -7.91 -12.82 -14.21
CA GLN A 11 -8.34 -13.40 -15.49
C GLN A 11 -7.17 -13.91 -16.36
N ASN A 12 -5.92 -13.61 -15.99
CA ASN A 12 -4.73 -14.05 -16.71
C ASN A 12 -3.56 -14.37 -15.76
N ASP A 13 -2.50 -14.99 -16.29
CA ASP A 13 -1.35 -15.44 -15.51
C ASP A 13 -0.61 -14.32 -14.77
N PHE A 14 -0.56 -13.11 -15.36
CA PHE A 14 0.03 -11.94 -14.72
C PHE A 14 -0.76 -11.56 -13.47
N GLU A 15 -2.07 -11.47 -13.59
CA GLU A 15 -2.94 -11.07 -12.49
C GLU A 15 -3.01 -12.13 -11.39
N GLN A 16 -3.02 -13.41 -11.76
CA GLN A 16 -2.93 -14.52 -10.80
C GLN A 16 -1.62 -14.48 -9.99
N SER A 17 -0.56 -13.96 -10.60
CA SER A 17 0.76 -13.79 -9.98
C SER A 17 0.93 -12.42 -9.32
N PHE A 18 -0.07 -11.53 -9.39
CA PHE A 18 0.01 -10.20 -8.83
C PHE A 18 -0.09 -10.27 -7.30
N PHE A 19 1.06 -10.04 -6.66
CA PHE A 19 1.16 -9.99 -5.22
C PHE A 19 2.16 -8.91 -4.80
N VAL A 20 1.71 -8.01 -3.93
CA VAL A 20 2.54 -6.94 -3.36
C VAL A 20 2.47 -6.98 -1.84
N PRO A 21 3.51 -7.45 -1.14
CA PRO A 21 3.55 -7.39 0.31
C PRO A 21 3.77 -5.94 0.78
N ILE A 22 2.91 -5.44 1.65
CA ILE A 22 2.98 -4.07 2.19
C ILE A 22 3.68 -4.07 3.56
N ALA A 23 3.13 -4.80 4.53
CA ALA A 23 3.70 -4.88 5.87
C ALA A 23 3.18 -6.09 6.63
N THR A 24 3.91 -6.53 7.66
CA THR A 24 3.27 -7.33 8.70
C THR A 24 2.32 -6.46 9.49
N GLU A 25 1.27 -7.04 10.06
CA GLU A 25 0.31 -6.30 10.88
C GLU A 25 0.97 -5.60 12.09
N SER A 26 1.98 -6.24 12.69
CA SER A 26 2.78 -5.64 13.77
C SER A 26 3.55 -4.41 13.31
N PHE A 27 4.21 -4.48 12.15
CA PHE A 27 4.98 -3.36 11.60
C PHE A 27 4.06 -2.24 11.11
N PHE A 28 2.88 -2.60 10.58
CA PHE A 28 1.87 -1.62 10.21
C PHE A 28 1.39 -0.83 11.43
N LYS A 29 0.98 -1.50 12.51
CA LYS A 29 0.58 -0.84 13.76
C LYS A 29 1.69 -0.01 14.39
N GLU A 30 2.93 -0.49 14.30
CA GLU A 30 4.07 0.18 14.92
C GLU A 30 4.56 1.40 14.13
N CYS A 31 4.54 1.35 12.79
CA CYS A 31 5.21 2.34 11.93
C CYS A 31 4.27 3.08 10.98
N TRP A 32 3.26 2.40 10.42
CA TRP A 32 2.33 3.00 9.45
C TRP A 32 1.18 3.72 10.13
N GLN A 33 0.52 3.08 11.09
CA GLN A 33 -0.63 3.65 11.82
C GLN A 33 -0.31 5.03 12.43
N PRO A 34 0.85 5.26 13.10
CA PRO A 34 1.16 6.57 13.64
C PRO A 34 1.35 7.65 12.57
N ALA A 35 1.86 7.28 11.39
CA ALA A 35 2.00 8.20 10.26
C ALA A 35 0.63 8.57 9.70
N ILE A 36 -0.22 7.57 9.47
CA ILE A 36 -1.59 7.71 8.95
C ILE A 36 -2.40 8.64 9.86
N GLU A 37 -2.39 8.39 11.17
CA GLU A 37 -3.11 9.20 12.16
C GLU A 37 -2.56 10.63 12.24
N ALA A 38 -1.23 10.80 12.25
CA ALA A 38 -0.61 12.12 12.34
C ALA A 38 -0.86 12.99 11.10
N LEU A 39 -1.04 12.36 9.93
CA LEU A 39 -1.25 13.02 8.65
C LEU A 39 -2.75 13.10 8.25
N GLY A 40 -3.63 12.38 8.94
CA GLY A 40 -5.07 12.33 8.63
C GLY A 40 -5.40 11.63 7.32
N LEU A 41 -4.58 10.64 6.93
CA LEU A 41 -4.73 9.92 5.66
C LEU A 41 -5.99 9.04 5.67
N GLN A 42 -6.60 8.85 4.50
CA GLN A 42 -7.90 8.17 4.39
C GLN A 42 -7.78 6.81 3.71
N TRP A 43 -7.05 6.71 2.61
CA TRP A 43 -6.93 5.46 1.86
C TRP A 43 -6.07 4.43 2.58
N THR A 44 -4.90 4.87 3.03
CA THR A 44 -3.93 4.01 3.73
C THR A 44 -4.43 3.55 5.11
N ASP A 45 -5.36 4.28 5.74
CA ASP A 45 -6.02 3.86 6.98
C ASP A 45 -6.85 2.56 6.80
N LEU A 46 -7.46 2.41 5.62
CA LEU A 46 -8.30 1.26 5.29
C LEU A 46 -7.50 -0.03 5.00
N PHE A 47 -6.19 0.07 4.78
CA PHE A 47 -5.35 -1.09 4.43
C PHE A 47 -5.36 -2.17 5.50
N SER A 48 -5.57 -1.81 6.77
CA SER A 48 -5.60 -2.78 7.87
C SER A 48 -6.95 -3.52 7.98
N SER A 49 -8.04 -2.91 7.52
CA SER A 49 -9.38 -3.50 7.52
C SER A 49 -9.78 -4.15 6.20
N GLY A 50 -9.04 -3.86 5.12
CA GLY A 50 -9.37 -4.29 3.77
C GLY A 50 -10.03 -3.17 2.98
N VAL A 51 -9.55 -2.92 1.77
CA VAL A 51 -10.14 -1.97 0.83
C VAL A 51 -10.01 -2.45 -0.60
N ASP A 52 -11.06 -2.24 -1.39
CA ASP A 52 -11.06 -2.42 -2.83
C ASP A 52 -10.62 -1.12 -3.50
N VAL A 53 -9.63 -1.21 -4.38
CA VAL A 53 -9.00 -0.08 -5.06
C VAL A 53 -9.25 -0.19 -6.55
N GLU A 54 -9.78 0.88 -7.15
CA GLU A 54 -9.98 1.03 -8.58
C GLU A 54 -8.89 1.93 -9.22
N GLU A 55 -8.86 2.00 -10.55
CA GLU A 55 -7.83 2.74 -11.27
C GLU A 55 -7.82 4.23 -10.92
N GLU A 56 -8.99 4.80 -10.65
CA GLU A 56 -9.16 6.22 -10.30
C GLU A 56 -8.59 6.59 -8.92
N ASP A 57 -8.44 5.61 -8.02
CA ASP A 57 -7.97 5.82 -6.65
C ASP A 57 -6.44 5.84 -6.54
N ILE A 58 -5.75 5.28 -7.55
CA ILE A 58 -4.29 5.07 -7.53
C ILE A 58 -3.55 6.36 -7.23
N GLN A 59 -3.94 7.47 -7.87
CA GLN A 59 -3.25 8.74 -7.71
C GLN A 59 -3.32 9.24 -6.26
N SER A 60 -4.50 9.13 -5.63
CA SER A 60 -4.70 9.48 -4.22
C SER A 60 -3.86 8.60 -3.30
N ILE A 61 -3.82 7.29 -3.54
CA ILE A 61 -3.01 6.35 -2.75
C ILE A 61 -1.51 6.68 -2.88
N ILE A 62 -1.02 6.95 -4.08
CA ILE A 62 0.39 7.29 -4.31
C ILE A 62 0.77 8.57 -3.56
N GLU A 63 -0.11 9.57 -3.53
CA GLU A 63 0.09 10.82 -2.79
C GLU A 63 0.18 10.59 -1.28
N GLU A 64 -0.69 9.76 -0.71
CA GLU A 64 -0.61 9.38 0.70
C GLU A 64 0.70 8.64 1.03
N LEU A 65 1.13 7.71 0.15
CA LEU A 65 2.38 6.97 0.31
C LEU A 65 3.62 7.89 0.31
N ILE A 66 3.60 8.98 -0.45
CA ILE A 66 4.65 10.00 -0.44
C ILE A 66 4.68 10.71 0.92
N GLN A 67 3.51 11.11 1.44
CA GLN A 67 3.42 11.77 2.75
C GLN A 67 3.91 10.86 3.88
N ILE A 68 3.63 9.55 3.83
CA ILE A 68 4.15 8.57 4.79
C ILE A 68 5.69 8.52 4.72
N LYS A 69 6.29 8.52 3.53
CA LYS A 69 7.75 8.56 3.37
C LYS A 69 8.34 9.79 4.05
N ASP A 70 7.77 10.96 3.81
CA ASP A 70 8.25 12.23 4.39
C ASP A 70 8.11 12.28 5.92
N TRP A 71 7.03 11.71 6.45
CA TRP A 71 6.86 11.55 7.89
C TRP A 71 7.89 10.60 8.49
N ALA A 72 8.17 9.48 7.83
CA ALA A 72 9.09 8.46 8.31
C ALA A 72 10.55 8.95 8.40
N VAL A 73 10.98 9.86 7.51
CA VAL A 73 12.32 10.48 7.61
C VAL A 73 12.53 11.18 8.96
N LYS A 74 11.48 11.77 9.52
CA LYS A 74 11.54 12.58 10.73
C LYS A 74 11.30 11.79 12.01
N ASN A 75 10.58 10.66 11.92
CA ASN A 75 10.00 10.00 13.09
C ASN A 75 10.46 8.54 13.29
N LEU A 76 11.01 7.88 12.25
CA LEU A 76 11.45 6.49 12.36
C LEU A 76 12.98 6.38 12.47
N THR A 77 13.42 5.28 13.08
CA THR A 77 14.83 4.88 13.00
C THR A 77 15.17 4.50 11.56
N GLU A 78 16.45 4.62 11.21
CA GLU A 78 16.97 4.26 9.87
C GLU A 78 16.52 2.86 9.43
N GLU A 79 16.65 1.84 10.28
CA GLU A 79 16.25 0.47 9.95
C GLU A 79 14.75 0.36 9.59
N LYS A 80 13.87 1.00 10.38
CA LYS A 80 12.41 0.95 10.16
C LYS A 80 12.02 1.76 8.93
N ARG A 81 12.62 2.95 8.78
CA ARG A 81 12.44 3.82 7.61
C ARG A 81 12.80 3.09 6.33
N ASP A 82 13.96 2.43 6.29
CA ASP A 82 14.45 1.76 5.07
C ASP A 82 13.54 0.59 4.69
N LYS A 83 13.11 -0.21 5.66
CA LYS A 83 12.11 -1.28 5.44
C LYS A 83 10.78 -0.74 4.91
N MET A 84 10.29 0.37 5.47
CA MET A 84 9.06 1.01 4.99
C MET A 84 9.24 1.57 3.57
N PHE A 85 10.37 2.20 3.28
CA PHE A 85 10.67 2.80 1.99
C PHE A 85 10.74 1.77 0.88
N GLU A 86 11.35 0.61 1.15
CA GLU A 86 11.37 -0.53 0.22
C GLU A 86 9.94 -0.94 -0.14
N ARG A 87 9.07 -1.15 0.87
CA ARG A 87 7.68 -1.58 0.68
C ARG A 87 6.85 -0.55 -0.08
N ILE A 88 6.94 0.72 0.31
CA ILE A 88 6.23 1.80 -0.38
C ILE A 88 6.69 1.91 -1.84
N THR A 89 7.99 1.78 -2.11
CA THR A 89 8.52 1.88 -3.47
C THR A 89 8.05 0.73 -4.34
N ILE A 90 8.02 -0.50 -3.82
CA ILE A 90 7.47 -1.65 -4.54
C ILE A 90 5.98 -1.42 -4.82
N LEU A 91 5.21 -0.94 -3.85
CA LEU A 91 3.78 -0.68 -4.02
C LEU A 91 3.52 0.41 -5.07
N GLN A 92 4.22 1.55 -5.00
CA GLN A 92 4.12 2.63 -5.98
C GLN A 92 4.42 2.17 -7.40
N ASN A 93 5.40 1.27 -7.58
CA ASN A 93 5.79 0.77 -8.89
C ASN A 93 4.83 -0.31 -9.43
N LYS A 94 4.30 -1.17 -8.55
CA LYS A 94 3.48 -2.31 -8.97
C LYS A 94 2.00 -2.01 -9.03
N LEU A 95 1.46 -1.18 -8.14
CA LEU A 95 0.02 -0.92 -8.07
C LEU A 95 -0.55 -0.41 -9.41
N PRO A 96 0.08 0.54 -10.13
CA PRO A 96 -0.42 0.97 -11.45
C PRO A 96 -0.45 -0.15 -12.50
N LEU A 97 0.45 -1.14 -12.37
CA LEU A 97 0.52 -2.26 -13.32
C LEU A 97 -0.62 -3.26 -13.15
N ALA A 98 -1.37 -3.20 -12.05
CA ALA A 98 -2.51 -4.07 -11.80
C ALA A 98 -3.69 -3.77 -12.74
N PHE A 99 -3.81 -2.53 -13.20
CA PHE A 99 -4.95 -2.03 -13.96
C PHE A 99 -4.70 -2.14 -15.47
N GLN A 100 -4.46 -3.37 -15.94
CA GLN A 100 -4.33 -3.66 -17.39
C GLN A 100 -5.68 -3.67 -18.10
N ARG A 101 -6.76 -3.77 -17.33
CA ARG A 101 -8.15 -3.68 -17.76
C ARG A 101 -8.90 -2.70 -16.87
N LYS A 102 -9.95 -2.09 -17.43
CA LYS A 102 -10.71 -1.01 -16.79
C LYS A 102 -11.51 -1.44 -15.56
N ASP A 103 -11.90 -2.71 -15.50
CA ASP A 103 -12.68 -3.33 -14.43
C ASP A 103 -11.81 -4.15 -13.46
N ALA A 104 -10.49 -3.97 -13.49
CA ALA A 104 -9.60 -4.57 -12.49
C ALA A 104 -9.82 -3.89 -11.14
N VAL A 105 -9.95 -4.70 -10.10
CA VAL A 105 -10.03 -4.25 -8.70
C VAL A 105 -8.86 -4.86 -7.95
N VAL A 106 -8.14 -4.03 -7.19
CA VAL A 106 -7.08 -4.50 -6.30
C VAL A 106 -7.59 -4.48 -4.87
N PHE A 107 -7.61 -5.64 -4.23
CA PHE A 107 -7.86 -5.72 -2.80
C PHE A 107 -6.56 -5.48 -2.02
N ILE A 108 -6.59 -4.57 -1.05
CA ILE A 108 -5.50 -4.33 -0.10
C ILE A 108 -5.96 -4.64 1.31
N GLY A 109 -5.35 -5.66 1.94
CA GLY A 109 -5.70 -6.15 3.28
C GLY A 109 -4.73 -7.20 3.82
#